data_AF-A0A520X133-F1
#
_entry.id   AF-A0A520X133-F1
#
_cell.length_a   1.000
_cell.length_b   1.000
_cell.length_c   1.000
_cell.angle_alpha   90.00
_cell.angle_beta   90.00
_cell.angle_gamma   90.00
#
_symmetry.space_group_name_H-M   'P 1'
#
loop_
_entity.id
_entity.type
_entity.pdbx_description
1 polymer ?
#
loop_
_entity_poly.entity_id
_entity_poly.type
_entity_poly.pdbx_seq_one_letter_code
_entity_poly.pdbx_strand_id
1 'polypeptide(L)' 'MNSSSAEGKRRQRFDSLVAVFHQDMYRFAAWLCRDKAIAEDVVQEALLRAWKSLDSLRDDAA' A
#
# COMPACT_ATOMS: atom_id res chain seq x y z
N MET A 1 8.44 25.44 -6.56
CA MET A 1 7.03 25.07 -6.87
C MET A 1 6.86 23.70 -7.55
N ASN A 2 7.92 22.90 -7.79
CA ASN A 2 7.80 21.62 -8.52
C ASN A 2 7.47 20.39 -7.64
N SER A 3 7.65 20.47 -6.31
CA SER A 3 7.53 19.32 -5.40
C SER A 3 6.09 18.94 -5.08
N SER A 4 5.18 19.91 -4.94
CA SER A 4 3.79 19.68 -4.52
C SER A 4 2.99 18.84 -5.53
N SER A 5 3.23 19.03 -6.83
CA SER A 5 2.56 18.23 -7.87
C SER A 5 3.07 16.79 -7.96
N ALA A 6 4.35 16.56 -7.64
CA ALA A 6 4.93 15.21 -7.60
C ALA A 6 4.41 14.41 -6.40
N GLU A 7 4.32 15.03 -5.23
CA GLU A 7 3.74 14.42 -4.03
C GLU A 7 2.25 14.07 -4.22
N GLY A 8 1.48 14.94 -4.90
CA GLY A 8 0.09 14.67 -5.24
C GLY A 8 -0.07 13.45 -6.16
N LYS A 9 0.76 13.33 -7.20
CA LYS A 9 0.77 12.16 -8.10
C LYS A 9 1.18 10.88 -7.38
N ARG A 10 2.19 10.96 -6.51
CA ARG A 10 2.64 9.85 -5.66
C ARG A 10 1.48 9.34 -4.79
N ARG A 11 0.79 10.26 -4.13
CA ARG A 11 -0.37 9.94 -3.28
C ARG A 11 -1.50 9.29 -4.07
N GLN A 12 -1.88 9.87 -5.21
CA GLN A 12 -2.92 9.31 -6.07
C GLN A 12 -2.58 7.89 -6.56
N ARG A 13 -1.32 7.65 -6.94
CA ARG A 13 -0.84 6.31 -7.35
C ARG A 13 -0.94 5.32 -6.21
N PHE A 14 -0.52 5.70 -5.00
CA PHE A 14 -0.63 4.84 -3.82
C PHE A 14 -2.08 4.55 -3.46
N ASP A 15 -2.93 5.56 -3.41
CA ASP A 15 -4.35 5.41 -3.07
C ASP A 15 -5.05 4.44 -4.04
N SER A 16 -4.69 4.48 -5.33
CA SER A 16 -5.19 3.54 -6.34
C SER A 16 -4.74 2.09 -6.06
N LEU A 17 -3.49 1.89 -5.64
CA LEU A 17 -2.99 0.56 -5.26
C LEU A 17 -3.68 0.06 -3.99
N VAL A 18 -3.80 0.90 -2.97
CA VAL A 18 -4.45 0.53 -1.70
C VAL A 18 -5.90 0.15 -1.94
N ALA A 19 -6.64 0.92 -2.73
CA ALA A 19 -8.04 0.64 -3.04
C ALA A 19 -8.25 -0.74 -3.68
N VAL A 20 -7.29 -1.20 -4.48
CA VAL A 20 -7.35 -2.52 -5.14
C VAL A 20 -6.90 -3.65 -4.21
N PHE A 21 -5.77 -3.47 -3.51
CA PHE A 21 -5.11 -4.59 -2.81
C PHE A 21 -5.50 -4.73 -1.33
N HIS A 22 -5.98 -3.67 -0.67
CA HIS A 22 -6.19 -3.66 0.78
C HIS A 22 -7.09 -4.81 1.25
N GLN A 23 -8.24 -5.02 0.59
CA GLN A 23 -9.22 -6.02 1.03
C GLN A 23 -8.67 -7.44 0.95
N ASP A 24 -7.96 -7.78 -0.13
CA ASP A 24 -7.39 -9.11 -0.30
C ASP A 24 -6.19 -9.34 0.61
N MET A 25 -5.34 -8.32 0.82
CA MET A 25 -4.27 -8.35 1.82
C MET A 25 -4.82 -8.58 3.22
N TYR A 26 -5.89 -7.88 3.60
CA TYR A 26 -6.52 -8.04 4.91
C TYR A 26 -7.12 -9.42 5.10
N ARG A 27 -7.85 -9.95 4.11
CA ARG A 27 -8.41 -11.30 4.19
C ARG A 27 -7.33 -12.36 4.32
N PHE A 28 -6.23 -12.21 3.59
CA PHE A 28 -5.09 -13.11 3.69
C PHE A 28 -4.40 -13.03 5.06
N ALA A 29 -4.15 -11.82 5.56
CA ALA A 29 -3.56 -11.61 6.89
C ALA A 29 -4.47 -12.15 8.00
N ALA A 30 -5.78 -11.93 7.92
CA ALA A 30 -6.74 -12.45 8.89
C ALA A 30 -6.80 -13.99 8.87
N TRP A 31 -6.70 -14.60 7.69
CA TRP A 31 -6.60 -16.06 7.55
C TRP A 31 -5.31 -16.61 8.19
N LEU A 32 -4.19 -15.89 8.03
CA LEU A 32 -2.88 -16.31 8.55
C LEU A 32 -2.76 -16.11 10.07
N CYS A 33 -3.08 -14.91 10.56
CA CYS A 33 -2.89 -14.50 11.95
C CYS A 33 -3.98 -15.02 12.89
N ARG A 34 -5.16 -15.37 12.36
CA ARG A 34 -6.35 -15.78 13.14
C ARG A 34 -6.84 -14.75 14.16
N ASP A 35 -6.30 -13.54 14.09
CA ASP A 35 -6.64 -12.40 14.94
C ASP A 35 -6.80 -11.16 14.04
N LYS A 36 -7.87 -10.42 14.26
CA LYS A 36 -8.21 -9.24 13.44
C LYS A 36 -7.27 -8.07 13.70
N ALA A 37 -6.92 -7.81 14.96
CA ALA A 37 -6.04 -6.70 15.32
C ALA A 37 -4.64 -6.93 14.75
N ILE A 38 -4.11 -8.15 14.88
CA ILE A 38 -2.82 -8.51 14.29
C ILE A 38 -2.85 -8.40 12.77
N ALA A 39 -3.95 -8.80 12.12
CA ALA A 39 -4.09 -8.67 10.67
C ALA A 39 -4.12 -7.20 10.21
N GLU A 40 -4.77 -6.31 10.96
CA GLU A 40 -4.76 -4.87 10.68
C GLU A 40 -3.35 -4.30 10.78
N ASP A 41 -2.62 -4.62 11.85
CA ASP A 41 -1.24 -4.16 12.04
C ASP A 41 -0.31 -4.63 10.92
N VAL A 42 -0.41 -5.90 10.52
CA VAL A 42 0.40 -6.47 9.44
C VAL A 42 0.13 -5.76 8.11
N VAL A 43 -1.15 -5.52 7.77
CA VAL A 43 -1.51 -4.83 6.53
C VAL A 43 -1.04 -3.38 6.55
N GLN A 44 -1.21 -2.68 7.68
CA GLN A 44 -0.75 -1.30 7.83
C GLN A 44 0.77 -1.20 7.66
N GLU A 45 1.54 -2.06 8.32
CA GLU A 45 3.00 -2.11 8.16
C GLU A 45 3.43 -2.40 6.71
N ALA A 46 2.74 -3.31 6.03
CA ALA A 46 3.00 -3.61 4.63
C ALA A 46 2.72 -2.41 3.72
N LEU A 47 1.60 -1.71 3.93
CA LEU A 47 1.24 -0.51 3.18
C LEU A 47 2.20 0.65 3.45
N LEU A 48 2.66 0.83 4.69
CA LEU A 48 3.67 1.83 5.04
C LEU A 48 5.02 1.55 4.37
N ARG A 49 5.42 0.29 4.28
CA ARG A 49 6.62 -0.12 3.53
C ARG A 49 6.45 0.14 2.04
N ALA A 50 5.30 -0.21 1.47
CA ALA A 50 4.97 0.08 0.07
C ALA A 50 5.00 1.59 -0.22
N TRP A 51 4.45 2.42 0.68
CA TRP A 51 4.50 3.87 0.57
C TRP A 51 5.94 4.39 0.54
N LYS A 52 6.80 3.93 1.46
CA LYS A 52 8.22 4.31 1.51
C LYS A 52 8.98 3.91 0.25
N SER A 53 8.65 2.76 -0.31
CA SER A 53 9.27 2.22 -1.52
C SER A 53 8.57 2.61 -2.82
N LEU A 54 7.55 3.49 -2.79
CA LEU A 54 6.74 3.82 -3.97
C LEU A 54 7.54 4.42 -5.13
N ASP A 55 8.59 5.19 -4.83
CA ASP A 55 9.46 5.76 -5.87
C ASP A 55 10.42 4.72 -6.49
N SER A 56 10.62 3.58 -5.82
CA SER A 56 11.48 2.48 -6.25
C SER A 56 10.68 1.35 -6.91
N LEU A 57 9.34 1.45 -6.90
CA LEU A 57 8.50 0.53 -7.65
C LEU A 57 8.76 0.73 -9.14
N ARG A 58 9.44 -0.24 -9.74
CA ARG A 58 9.58 -0.33 -11.19
C ARG A 58 8.16 -0.40 -11.76
N ASP A 59 7.80 0.57 -12.60
CA ASP A 59 6.67 0.37 -13.49
C ASP A 59 6.98 -0.89 -14.30
N ASP A 60 6.23 -1.96 -14.06
CA ASP A 60 6.16 -3.06 -15.01
C ASP A 60 5.55 -2.46 -16.28
N ALA A 61 6.43 -1.97 -17.15
CA ALA A 61 6.12 -1.71 -18.54
C ALA A 61 5.82 -3.07 -19.18
N ALA A 62 4.57 -3.51 -19.01
CA ALA A 62 3.95 -4.60 -19.75
C ALA A 62 3.28 -4.03 -21.01
#